data_AF-A0A9E5WVW9-F1
#
_entry.id   AF-A0A9E5WVW9-F1
#
_cell.length_a   1.000
_cell.length_b   1.000
_cell.length_c   1.000
_cell.angle_alpha   90.00
_cell.angle_beta   90.00
_cell.angle_gamma   90.00
#
_symmetry.space_group_name_H-M   'P 1'
#
loop_
_entity.id
_entity.type
_entity.pdbx_description
1 polymer ?
#
loop_
_entity_poly.entity_id
_entity_poly.type
_entity_poly.pdbx_seq_one_letter_code
_entity_poly.pdbx_strand_id
1 'polypeptide(L)'
;MRSSGFIKIVLAGFGASLLGGCLLSETPILDAANGRATPIKPGAYIACPLKDDADASDCSELIVSHDASGLYRFEKVDEKPSLFRFRKIARRGYAVQTTDDGDDTYMYYYGQRMGMRFRLTMMMCAELPASLRDGLIANGDLASEDDDFETCMVNTVKGLTKAAKAYHRGDAGGADADSEKMVLELTPAPDASE
;
A
#
# COMPACT_ATOMS: atom_id res chain seq x y z
N MET A 1 6.79 46.49 -18.49
CA MET A 1 5.82 45.53 -19.05
C MET A 1 6.00 44.21 -18.34
N ARG A 2 5.12 43.90 -17.37
CA ARG A 2 5.10 42.63 -16.63
C ARG A 2 3.92 41.82 -17.16
N SER A 3 4.23 40.72 -17.83
CA SER A 3 3.36 39.61 -18.25
C SER A 3 3.83 38.40 -17.44
N SER A 4 3.10 37.37 -17.09
CA SER A 4 1.68 36.98 -17.03
C SER A 4 1.70 35.65 -16.23
N GLY A 5 0.57 35.26 -15.64
CA GLY A 5 0.40 33.87 -15.21
C GLY A 5 -0.22 33.71 -13.82
N PHE A 6 -1.47 34.11 -13.65
CA PHE A 6 -2.31 33.62 -12.57
C PHE A 6 -2.65 32.14 -12.84
N ILE A 7 -1.99 31.21 -12.14
CA ILE A 7 -2.44 29.82 -12.10
C ILE A 7 -3.63 29.76 -11.14
N LYS A 8 -4.83 29.59 -11.71
CA LYS A 8 -6.03 29.21 -10.97
C LYS A 8 -5.98 27.70 -10.78
N ILE A 9 -5.58 27.25 -9.58
CA ILE A 9 -5.82 25.87 -9.16
C ILE A 9 -7.29 25.80 -8.72
N VAL A 10 -8.09 25.11 -9.52
CA VAL A 10 -9.45 24.72 -9.16
C VAL A 10 -9.30 23.38 -8.44
N LEU A 11 -9.21 23.42 -7.11
CA LEU A 11 -9.47 22.25 -6.26
C LEU A 11 -10.99 22.08 -6.22
N ALA A 12 -11.50 21.10 -6.96
CA ALA A 12 -12.90 20.69 -6.87
C ALA A 12 -12.97 19.17 -6.80
N GLY A 13 -13.40 18.67 -5.64
CA GLY A 13 -14.08 17.38 -5.55
C GLY A 13 -13.35 16.24 -4.85
N PHE A 14 -12.90 16.42 -3.60
CA PHE A 14 -12.75 15.26 -2.71
C PHE A 14 -14.12 14.93 -2.11
N GLY A 15 -14.83 14.03 -2.80
CA GLY A 15 -15.95 13.30 -2.23
C GLY A 15 -15.47 12.46 -1.05
N ALA A 16 -16.24 12.54 0.04
CA ALA A 16 -15.89 12.15 1.39
C ALA A 16 -15.70 10.64 1.63
N SER A 17 -14.97 10.37 2.73
CA SER A 17 -14.91 9.11 3.49
C SER A 17 -13.81 8.11 3.10
N LEU A 18 -12.58 8.57 2.96
CA LEU A 18 -11.42 7.70 3.20
C LEU A 18 -11.37 7.42 4.71
N LEU A 19 -11.54 6.15 5.08
CA LEU A 19 -11.25 5.68 6.44
C LEU A 19 -9.84 6.16 6.80
N GLY A 20 -9.76 7.06 7.77
CA GLY A 20 -8.55 7.78 8.14
C GLY A 20 -7.39 6.83 8.41
N GLY A 21 -6.21 7.15 7.90
CA GLY A 21 -5.00 6.44 8.26
C GLY A 21 -3.93 6.33 7.18
N CYS A 22 -4.34 6.20 5.92
CA CYS A 22 -3.51 5.55 4.91
C CYS A 22 -2.52 6.49 4.22
N LEU A 23 -1.35 5.96 3.83
CA LEU A 23 -0.58 6.57 2.75
C LEU A 23 -1.34 6.35 1.43
N LEU A 24 -1.60 7.44 0.67
CA LEU A 24 -2.29 7.37 -0.62
C LEU A 24 -1.75 8.35 -1.67
N SER A 25 -2.19 8.25 -2.92
CA SER A 25 -1.93 9.24 -3.98
C SER A 25 -2.96 9.17 -5.10
N GLU A 26 -3.09 10.26 -5.88
CA GLU A 26 -3.96 10.32 -7.08
C GLU A 26 -3.25 9.83 -8.35
N THR A 27 -1.92 9.72 -8.31
CA THR A 27 -1.13 9.23 -9.43
C THR A 27 -0.27 8.06 -8.99
N PRO A 28 -0.01 7.07 -9.87
CA PRO A 28 0.78 5.91 -9.51
C PRO A 28 2.24 6.31 -9.26
N ILE A 29 2.74 6.00 -8.07
CA ILE A 29 4.16 6.16 -7.72
C ILE A 29 5.00 5.00 -8.25
N LEU A 30 4.42 3.80 -8.27
CA LEU A 30 4.99 2.60 -8.83
C LEU A 30 4.46 2.32 -10.24
N ASP A 31 5.38 1.97 -11.14
CA ASP A 31 5.12 1.67 -12.55
C ASP A 31 5.90 0.43 -13.01
N ALA A 32 5.87 0.13 -14.31
CA ALA A 32 6.62 -0.99 -14.90
C ALA A 32 8.15 -0.81 -14.81
N ALA A 33 8.66 0.41 -14.68
CA ALA A 33 10.09 0.68 -14.59
C ALA A 33 10.61 0.44 -13.16
N ASN A 34 9.82 0.76 -12.15
CA ASN A 34 10.29 0.85 -10.76
C ASN A 34 9.56 -0.11 -9.78
N GLY A 35 8.45 -0.72 -10.19
CA GLY A 35 7.54 -1.56 -9.39
C GLY A 35 7.30 -2.96 -9.97
N ARG A 36 8.34 -3.58 -10.53
CA ARG A 36 8.29 -4.87 -11.25
C ARG A 36 8.69 -6.12 -10.44
N ALA A 37 8.83 -6.01 -9.12
CA ALA A 37 9.24 -7.15 -8.32
C ALA A 37 8.14 -8.22 -8.30
N THR A 38 8.52 -9.50 -8.28
CA THR A 38 7.56 -10.61 -8.29
C THR A 38 7.66 -11.46 -7.00
N PRO A 39 7.22 -10.94 -5.85
CA PRO A 39 7.40 -11.65 -4.57
C PRO A 39 6.49 -12.86 -4.39
N ILE A 40 5.33 -12.85 -5.04
CA ILE A 40 4.24 -13.82 -4.91
C ILE A 40 4.16 -14.61 -6.23
N LYS A 41 4.04 -15.93 -6.15
CA LYS A 41 3.83 -16.76 -7.35
C LYS A 41 2.36 -16.68 -7.77
N PRO A 42 2.04 -16.68 -9.08
CA PRO A 42 0.66 -16.87 -9.52
C PRO A 42 0.04 -18.15 -8.94
N GLY A 43 -1.27 -18.12 -8.68
CA GLY A 43 -2.02 -19.25 -8.13
C GLY A 43 -3.13 -18.82 -7.17
N ALA A 44 -3.80 -19.80 -6.57
CA ALA A 44 -4.84 -19.59 -5.57
C ALA A 44 -4.26 -19.35 -4.17
N TYR A 45 -4.84 -18.40 -3.44
CA TYR A 45 -4.46 -18.04 -2.08
C TYR A 45 -5.70 -17.88 -1.21
N ILE A 46 -5.52 -18.15 0.07
CA ILE A 46 -6.41 -17.73 1.15
C ILE A 46 -5.84 -16.44 1.73
N ALA A 47 -6.65 -15.38 1.75
CA ALA A 47 -6.31 -14.08 2.29
C ALA A 47 -7.09 -13.82 3.57
N CYS A 48 -6.41 -13.78 4.71
CA CYS A 48 -7.03 -13.60 6.02
C CYS A 48 -6.57 -12.28 6.65
N PRO A 49 -7.48 -11.47 7.20
CA PRO A 49 -7.07 -10.37 8.07
C PRO A 49 -6.38 -10.94 9.31
N LEU A 50 -5.30 -10.31 9.76
CA LEU A 50 -4.68 -10.62 11.05
C LEU A 50 -5.25 -9.66 12.10
N LYS A 51 -6.31 -10.11 12.77
CA LYS A 51 -6.86 -9.49 13.99
C LYS A 51 -6.91 -10.54 15.10
N ASP A 52 -6.88 -10.12 16.36
CA ASP A 52 -6.87 -11.03 17.52
C ASP A 52 -8.15 -11.88 17.63
N ASP A 53 -9.23 -11.45 16.99
CA ASP A 53 -10.55 -12.07 16.91
C ASP A 53 -10.92 -12.54 15.50
N ALA A 54 -9.96 -12.62 14.56
CA ALA A 54 -10.25 -13.05 13.19
C ALA A 54 -10.68 -14.52 13.15
N ASP A 55 -11.88 -14.77 12.65
CA ASP A 55 -12.41 -16.11 12.44
C ASP A 55 -12.09 -16.61 11.02
N ALA A 56 -12.12 -17.93 10.81
CA ALA A 56 -11.90 -18.52 9.48
C ALA A 56 -12.90 -18.01 8.42
N SER A 57 -14.06 -17.50 8.83
CA SER A 57 -15.05 -16.87 7.97
C SER A 57 -14.63 -15.52 7.41
N ASP A 58 -13.62 -14.86 8.00
CA ASP A 58 -13.12 -13.56 7.54
C ASP A 58 -12.07 -13.70 6.42
N CYS A 59 -11.67 -14.94 6.13
CA CYS A 59 -10.76 -15.25 5.05
C CYS A 59 -11.47 -15.29 3.70
N SER A 60 -10.85 -14.71 2.69
CA SER A 60 -11.32 -14.77 1.30
C SER A 60 -10.41 -15.61 0.44
N GLU A 61 -10.97 -16.39 -0.49
CA GLU A 61 -10.21 -16.99 -1.56
C GLU A 61 -9.90 -15.94 -2.63
N LEU A 62 -8.68 -15.94 -3.15
CA LEU A 62 -8.30 -15.09 -4.26
C LEU A 62 -7.35 -15.80 -5.23
N ILE A 63 -7.45 -15.42 -6.50
CA ILE A 63 -6.52 -15.83 -7.55
C ILE A 63 -5.53 -14.69 -7.77
N VAL A 64 -4.24 -15.00 -7.67
CA VAL A 64 -3.15 -14.09 -7.99
C VAL A 64 -2.61 -14.41 -9.38
N SER A 65 -2.56 -13.40 -10.24
CA SER A 65 -1.83 -13.45 -11.50
C SER A 65 -0.94 -12.21 -11.65
N HIS A 66 0.03 -12.24 -12.56
CA HIS A 66 0.76 -11.04 -12.95
C HIS A 66 1.23 -11.10 -14.40
N ASP A 67 1.37 -9.95 -15.03
CA ASP A 67 1.93 -9.83 -16.37
C ASP A 67 3.47 -9.77 -16.37
N ALA A 68 4.06 -9.66 -17.56
CA ALA A 68 5.51 -9.52 -17.73
C ALA A 68 6.05 -8.16 -17.25
N SER A 69 5.19 -7.15 -17.06
CA SER A 69 5.54 -5.84 -16.49
C SER A 69 5.60 -5.87 -14.95
N GLY A 70 5.19 -6.98 -14.34
CA GLY A 70 5.06 -7.13 -12.90
C GLY A 70 3.83 -6.44 -12.32
N LEU A 71 2.81 -6.17 -13.16
CA LEU A 71 1.49 -5.77 -12.67
C LEU A 71 0.74 -7.02 -12.23
N TYR A 72 0.40 -7.07 -10.95
CA TYR A 72 -0.37 -8.14 -10.36
C TYR A 72 -1.87 -7.82 -10.44
N ARG A 73 -2.69 -8.86 -10.64
CA ARG A 73 -4.15 -8.83 -10.46
C ARG A 73 -4.50 -9.79 -9.34
N PHE A 74 -5.24 -9.29 -8.36
CA PHE A 74 -5.79 -10.08 -7.26
C PHE A 74 -7.29 -10.15 -7.50
N GLU A 75 -7.78 -11.35 -7.80
CA GLU A 75 -9.15 -11.57 -8.25
C GLU A 75 -9.91 -12.34 -7.18
N LYS A 76 -11.02 -11.78 -6.73
CA LYS A 76 -12.01 -12.48 -5.91
C LYS A 76 -13.27 -12.69 -6.74
N VAL A 77 -14.06 -13.69 -6.36
CA VAL A 77 -15.34 -13.99 -7.02
C VAL A 77 -16.28 -12.79 -6.86
N ASP A 78 -16.89 -12.36 -7.97
CA ASP A 78 -17.86 -11.27 -8.04
C ASP A 78 -17.37 -9.86 -7.62
N GLU A 79 -16.07 -9.67 -7.44
CA GLU A 79 -15.44 -8.35 -7.19
C GLU A 79 -14.58 -7.90 -8.38
N LYS A 80 -14.39 -6.58 -8.50
CA LYS A 80 -13.40 -6.06 -9.44
C LYS A 80 -11.98 -6.48 -9.00
N PRO A 81 -11.07 -6.78 -9.93
CA PRO A 81 -9.70 -7.10 -9.57
C PRO A 81 -8.99 -5.90 -8.93
N SER A 82 -8.31 -6.15 -7.81
CA SER A 82 -7.36 -5.18 -7.26
C SER A 82 -6.02 -5.34 -7.96
N LEU A 83 -5.44 -4.22 -8.40
CA LEU A 83 -4.18 -4.17 -9.12
C LEU A 83 -3.05 -3.87 -8.16
N PHE A 84 -1.92 -4.56 -8.29
CA PHE A 84 -0.77 -4.38 -7.39
C PHE A 84 0.55 -4.22 -8.14
N ARG A 85 1.42 -3.37 -7.60
CA ARG A 85 2.84 -3.29 -8.00
C ARG A 85 3.75 -3.39 -6.79
N PHE A 86 4.90 -4.04 -6.98
CA PHE A 86 5.83 -4.32 -5.91
C PHE A 86 7.21 -3.77 -6.23
N ARG A 87 7.74 -2.98 -5.30
CA ARG A 87 9.12 -2.50 -5.34
C ARG A 87 9.91 -3.16 -4.22
N LYS A 88 10.96 -3.90 -4.56
CA LYS A 88 11.86 -4.49 -3.55
C LYS A 88 12.63 -3.38 -2.82
N ILE A 89 12.55 -3.36 -1.48
CA ILE A 89 13.24 -2.37 -0.64
C ILE A 89 14.34 -3.00 0.22
N ALA A 90 14.24 -4.30 0.49
CA ALA A 90 15.17 -5.07 1.31
C ALA A 90 15.04 -6.58 1.02
N ARG A 91 15.78 -7.42 1.74
CA ARG A 91 15.60 -8.88 1.69
C ARG A 91 14.22 -9.23 2.24
N ARG A 92 13.37 -9.84 1.39
CA ARG A 92 11.97 -10.22 1.71
C ARG A 92 11.05 -9.04 2.08
N GLY A 93 11.48 -7.79 1.89
CA GLY A 93 10.68 -6.59 2.15
C GLY A 93 10.39 -5.81 0.86
N TYR A 94 9.17 -5.32 0.74
CA TYR A 94 8.65 -4.65 -0.45
C TYR A 94 7.83 -3.41 -0.07
N ALA A 95 7.95 -2.35 -0.86
CA ALA A 95 6.91 -1.32 -0.92
C ALA A 95 5.88 -1.76 -1.96
N VAL A 96 4.61 -1.61 -1.62
CA VAL A 96 3.50 -2.11 -2.41
C VAL A 96 2.54 -0.97 -2.70
N GLN A 97 2.12 -0.85 -3.94
CA GLN A 97 1.06 0.05 -4.37
C GLN A 97 -0.12 -0.78 -4.83
N THR A 98 -1.34 -0.35 -4.49
CA THR A 98 -2.57 -0.95 -5.00
C THR A 98 -3.61 0.09 -5.40
N THR A 99 -4.48 -0.28 -6.34
CA THR A 99 -5.70 0.42 -6.73
C THR A 99 -6.70 -0.63 -7.21
N ASP A 100 -8.00 -0.35 -7.15
CA ASP A 100 -9.01 -1.19 -7.80
C ASP A 100 -9.10 -0.87 -9.30
N ASP A 101 -9.44 -1.86 -10.12
CA ASP A 101 -9.53 -1.68 -11.58
C ASP A 101 -10.61 -0.65 -11.95
N GLY A 102 -10.18 0.50 -12.48
CA GLY A 102 -11.02 1.63 -12.83
C GLY A 102 -11.09 2.75 -11.79
N ASP A 103 -10.31 2.67 -10.71
CA ASP A 103 -10.20 3.71 -9.69
C ASP A 103 -8.89 4.50 -9.82
N ASP A 104 -8.95 5.79 -9.45
CA ASP A 104 -7.82 6.73 -9.57
C ASP A 104 -7.09 6.99 -8.24
N THR A 105 -7.41 6.23 -7.19
CA THR A 105 -6.78 6.36 -5.87
C THR A 105 -5.86 5.19 -5.59
N TYR A 106 -4.62 5.48 -5.25
CA TYR A 106 -3.61 4.47 -4.95
C TYR A 106 -3.35 4.41 -3.45
N MET A 107 -3.36 3.22 -2.88
CA MET A 107 -3.02 2.95 -1.49
C MET A 107 -1.67 2.23 -1.36
N TYR A 108 -1.01 2.42 -0.23
CA TYR A 108 0.34 1.89 -0.02
C TYR A 108 0.46 0.94 1.18
N TYR A 109 1.15 -0.18 0.93
CA TYR A 109 1.40 -1.21 1.92
C TYR A 109 2.89 -1.51 2.03
N TYR A 110 3.30 -1.96 3.22
CA TYR A 110 4.53 -2.71 3.40
C TYR A 110 4.25 -4.20 3.15
N GLY A 111 4.98 -4.78 2.20
CA GLY A 111 4.89 -6.20 1.87
C GLY A 111 6.06 -7.00 2.47
N GLN A 112 5.77 -8.12 3.11
CA GLN A 112 6.78 -9.02 3.68
C GLN A 112 6.60 -10.46 3.21
N ARG A 113 7.65 -11.08 2.67
CA ARG A 113 7.65 -12.50 2.33
C ARG A 113 8.10 -13.36 3.52
N MET A 114 7.25 -14.30 3.93
CA MET A 114 7.44 -15.18 5.10
C MET A 114 7.34 -16.65 4.68
N GLY A 115 8.40 -17.15 4.04
CA GLY A 115 8.39 -18.49 3.45
C GLY A 115 7.53 -18.52 2.18
N MET A 116 6.46 -19.32 2.21
CA MET A 116 5.43 -19.38 1.16
C MET A 116 4.32 -18.36 1.36
N ARG A 117 4.20 -17.78 2.56
CA ARG A 117 3.21 -16.74 2.89
C ARG A 117 3.71 -15.36 2.50
N PHE A 118 2.78 -14.45 2.28
CA PHE A 118 3.05 -13.05 2.05
C PHE A 118 2.13 -12.17 2.90
N ARG A 119 2.70 -11.20 3.60
CA ARG A 119 1.96 -10.29 4.48
C ARG A 119 1.94 -8.89 3.87
N LEU A 120 0.78 -8.27 3.85
CA LEU A 120 0.57 -6.87 3.50
C LEU A 120 0.17 -6.15 4.78
N THR A 121 0.93 -5.14 5.17
CA THR A 121 0.60 -4.24 6.27
C THR A 121 0.33 -2.87 5.67
N MET A 122 -0.90 -2.37 5.81
CA MET A 122 -1.24 -1.03 5.37
C MET A 122 -0.33 -0.02 6.06
N MET A 123 0.26 0.88 5.29
CA MET A 123 1.13 1.90 5.89
C MET A 123 0.31 3.10 6.28
N MET A 124 0.28 3.36 7.58
CA MET A 124 -0.34 4.51 8.19
C MET A 124 0.68 5.65 8.33
N CYS A 125 0.25 6.90 8.12
CA CYS A 125 1.18 8.04 8.21
C CYS A 125 1.51 8.40 9.66
N ALA A 126 0.51 8.39 10.55
CA ALA A 126 0.67 8.57 11.99
C ALA A 126 1.65 7.57 12.62
N GLU A 127 1.76 6.36 12.08
CA GLU A 127 2.66 5.31 12.57
C GLU A 127 4.12 5.48 12.14
N LEU A 128 4.44 6.40 11.22
CA LEU A 128 5.82 6.70 10.87
C LEU A 128 6.52 7.46 12.01
N PRO A 129 7.80 7.19 12.30
CA PRO A 129 8.58 8.00 13.24
C PRO A 129 8.50 9.48 12.88
N ALA A 130 8.16 10.34 13.84
CA ALA A 130 7.95 11.77 13.59
C ALA A 130 9.12 12.41 12.83
N SER A 131 10.36 12.15 13.26
CA SER A 131 11.56 12.67 12.59
C SER A 131 11.71 12.21 11.12
N LEU A 132 11.25 10.99 10.80
CA LEU A 132 11.20 10.50 9.42
C LEU A 132 10.07 11.19 8.65
N ARG A 133 8.86 11.20 9.21
CA ARG A 133 7.67 11.79 8.58
C ARG A 133 7.88 13.27 8.26
N ASP A 134 8.25 14.07 9.25
CA ASP A 134 8.47 15.51 9.11
C ASP A 134 9.59 15.78 8.10
N GLY A 135 10.65 14.96 8.13
CA GLY A 135 11.72 15.03 7.14
C GLY A 135 11.25 14.70 5.72
N LEU A 136 10.33 13.76 5.54
CA LEU A 136 9.74 13.45 4.23
C LEU A 136 8.83 14.58 3.73
N ILE A 137 8.02 15.16 4.62
CA ILE A 137 7.14 16.30 4.31
C ILE A 137 7.97 17.52 3.92
N ALA A 138 8.99 17.87 4.70
CA ALA A 138 9.87 18.99 4.40
C ALA A 138 10.62 18.85 3.06
N ASN A 139 10.83 17.60 2.60
CA ASN A 139 11.45 17.32 1.31
C ASN A 139 10.45 17.20 0.14
N GLY A 140 9.14 17.33 0.40
CA GLY A 140 8.08 17.13 -0.59
C GLY A 140 7.88 15.67 -1.00
N ASP A 141 8.47 14.71 -0.28
CA ASP A 141 8.33 13.27 -0.54
C ASP A 141 6.98 12.73 -0.03
N LEU A 142 6.44 13.36 1.01
CA LEU A 142 5.07 13.21 1.51
C LEU A 142 4.41 14.58 1.61
N ALA A 143 3.08 14.63 1.70
CA ALA A 143 2.32 15.79 2.12
C ALA A 143 1.18 15.34 3.05
N SER A 144 0.74 16.21 3.95
CA SER A 144 -0.44 15.99 4.80
C SER A 144 -1.22 17.31 4.86
N GLU A 145 -2.55 17.19 4.89
CA GLU A 145 -3.46 18.34 4.98
C GLU A 145 -3.96 18.55 6.42
N ASP A 146 -3.61 17.64 7.32
CA ASP A 146 -4.05 17.58 8.71
C ASP A 146 -2.85 17.56 9.68
N ASP A 147 -3.08 18.05 10.90
CA ASP A 147 -2.04 18.14 11.93
C ASP A 147 -1.88 16.82 12.74
N ASP A 148 -2.85 15.92 12.62
CA ASP A 148 -2.87 14.60 13.29
C ASP A 148 -2.26 13.49 12.42
N PHE A 149 -1.90 13.79 11.17
CA PHE A 149 -1.33 12.86 10.20
C PHE A 149 -2.21 11.64 9.99
N GLU A 150 -3.53 11.84 10.05
CA GLU A 150 -4.51 10.81 9.70
C GLU A 150 -4.27 10.35 8.27
N THR A 151 -3.97 11.26 7.34
CA THR A 151 -3.68 10.89 5.96
C THR A 151 -2.41 11.58 5.45
N CYS A 152 -1.63 10.84 4.65
CA CYS A 152 -0.52 11.44 3.91
C CYS A 152 -0.54 11.06 2.43
N MET A 153 -0.39 12.08 1.60
CA MET A 153 -0.16 11.96 0.17
C MET A 153 1.30 11.55 -0.08
N VAL A 154 1.50 10.50 -0.85
CA VAL A 154 2.81 10.05 -1.30
C VAL A 154 3.10 10.67 -2.66
N ASN A 155 4.15 11.49 -2.73
CA ASN A 155 4.49 12.22 -3.95
C ASN A 155 5.64 11.59 -4.73
N THR A 156 6.46 10.75 -4.06
CA THR A 156 7.67 10.22 -4.68
C THR A 156 7.94 8.76 -4.33
N VAL A 157 8.66 8.07 -5.23
CA VAL A 157 9.21 6.73 -4.99
C VAL A 157 10.10 6.70 -3.74
N LYS A 158 10.79 7.81 -3.45
CA LYS A 158 11.68 7.95 -2.30
C LYS A 158 10.88 8.00 -0.99
N GLY A 159 9.78 8.76 -0.95
CA GLY A 159 8.83 8.80 0.17
C GLY A 159 8.28 7.42 0.47
N LEU A 160 7.70 6.78 -0.56
CA LEU A 160 7.16 5.42 -0.46
C LEU A 160 8.21 4.40 0.05
N THR A 161 9.40 4.41 -0.53
CA THR A 161 10.47 3.46 -0.18
C THR A 161 10.96 3.66 1.25
N LYS A 162 11.08 4.91 1.71
CA LYS A 162 11.53 5.21 3.07
C LYS A 162 10.46 4.85 4.11
N ALA A 163 9.20 5.14 3.85
CA ALA A 163 8.08 4.72 4.69
C ALA A 163 8.07 3.19 4.85
N ALA A 164 8.08 2.44 3.75
CA ALA A 164 8.08 0.97 3.79
C ALA A 164 9.32 0.39 4.49
N LYS A 165 10.47 1.07 4.45
CA LYS A 165 11.66 0.67 5.21
C LYS A 165 11.50 0.86 6.71
N ALA A 166 10.72 1.85 7.17
CA ALA A 166 10.44 2.03 8.59
C ALA A 166 9.65 0.83 9.14
N TYR A 167 8.59 0.41 8.45
CA TYR A 167 7.84 -0.80 8.77
C TYR A 167 8.74 -2.05 8.74
N HIS A 168 9.57 -2.19 7.70
CA HIS A 168 10.50 -3.32 7.60
C HIS A 168 11.47 -3.44 8.78
N ARG A 169 11.91 -2.31 9.34
CA ARG A 169 12.82 -2.27 10.49
C ARG A 169 12.11 -2.41 11.83
N GLY A 170 10.78 -2.33 11.85
CA GLY A 170 9.98 -2.26 13.08
C GLY A 170 10.00 -0.87 13.73
N ASP A 171 10.45 0.17 13.02
CA ASP A 171 10.42 1.55 13.51
C ASP A 171 9.01 2.17 13.41
N ALA A 172 8.18 1.63 12.51
CA ALA A 172 6.79 2.01 12.29
C ALA A 172 5.88 0.79 12.52
N GLY A 173 4.62 1.03 12.89
CA GLY A 173 3.68 -0.03 13.30
C GLY A 173 3.73 -0.36 14.80
N GLY A 174 3.96 0.65 15.65
CA GLY A 174 4.14 0.59 17.11
C GLY A 174 3.03 -0.10 17.92
N ALA A 175 3.31 -0.32 19.21
CA ALA A 175 2.77 -1.39 20.08
C ALA A 175 1.37 -1.20 20.69
N ASP A 176 0.48 -0.43 20.07
CA ASP A 176 -0.91 -0.40 20.52
C ASP A 176 -1.65 -1.59 19.89
N ALA A 177 -2.03 -2.55 20.74
CA ALA A 177 -2.84 -3.71 20.36
C ALA A 177 -4.27 -3.31 19.93
N ASP A 178 -4.65 -2.05 20.21
CA ASP A 178 -5.95 -1.49 19.87
C ASP A 178 -5.95 -0.69 18.55
N SER A 179 -4.79 -0.48 17.91
CA SER A 179 -4.82 0.00 16.53
C SER A 179 -5.20 -1.19 15.65
N GLU A 180 -6.36 -1.11 14.98
CA GLU A 180 -6.79 -2.09 13.99
C GLU A 180 -5.81 -2.08 12.82
N LYS A 181 -4.64 -2.71 13.00
CA LYS A 181 -3.63 -2.83 11.96
C LYS A 181 -4.28 -3.61 10.83
N MET A 182 -4.53 -2.94 9.72
CA MET A 182 -5.00 -3.59 8.50
C MET A 182 -3.86 -4.41 7.92
N VAL A 183 -3.73 -5.61 8.44
CA VAL A 183 -2.75 -6.60 8.03
C VAL A 183 -3.48 -7.73 7.35
N LEU A 184 -3.13 -8.00 6.09
CA LEU A 184 -3.64 -9.11 5.32
C LEU A 184 -2.53 -10.14 5.13
N GLU A 185 -2.80 -11.40 5.46
CA GLU A 185 -1.89 -12.51 5.22
C GLU A 185 -2.41 -13.38 4.08
N LEU A 186 -1.57 -13.57 3.05
CA LEU A 186 -1.79 -14.42 1.91
C LEU A 186 -1.07 -15.75 2.12
N THR A 187 -1.82 -16.85 2.13
CA THR A 187 -1.31 -18.22 2.22
C THR A 187 -1.73 -18.99 0.97
N PRO A 188 -0.82 -19.69 0.27
CA PRO A 188 -1.23 -20.53 -0.86
C PRO A 188 -2.34 -21.51 -0.47
N ALA A 189 -3.36 -21.65 -1.31
CA ALA A 189 -4.46 -22.57 -1.05
C ALA A 189 -3.95 -24.04 -1.09
N PRO A 190 -4.55 -24.95 -0.29
CA PRO A 190 -4.08 -26.34 -0.16
C PRO A 190 -4.00 -27.15 -1.47
N ASP A 191 -4.73 -26.72 -2.50
CA ASP A 191 -4.79 -27.39 -3.81
C ASP A 191 -3.99 -26.66 -4.91
N ALA A 192 -3.17 -25.66 -4.57
CA ALA A 192 -2.35 -24.91 -5.54
C ALA A 192 -1.09 -25.66 -6.02
N SER A 193 -1.04 -26.98 -5.83
CA SER A 193 0.01 -27.87 -6.33
C SER A 193 -0.57 -28.89 -7.30
N GLU A 194 -0.72 -28.46 -8.55
CA GLU A 194 -0.64 -29.32 -9.72
C GLU A 194 0.55 -28.90 -10.60
#